data_AF-B6W6Y9-F1
#
_entry.id   AF-B6W6Y9-F1
#
_cell.length_a   1.000
_cell.length_b   1.000
_cell.length_c   1.000
_cell.angle_alpha   90.00
_cell.angle_beta   90.00
_cell.angle_gamma   90.00
#
_symmetry.space_group_name_H-M   'P 1'
#
loop_
_entity.id
_entity.type
_entity.pdbx_description
1 polymer ?
#
loop_
_entity_poly.entity_id
_entity_poly.type
_entity_poly.pdbx_seq_one_letter_code
_entity_poly.pdbx_strand_id
1 'polypeptide(L)'
;MKFTKKLGLILGFIIFIPSLTHASKLVDIKEIRGDKNHYMDFLFNNTEMVCDKNDLQGKSQENSQEKSEDNKRWEGDILKELSGKSFSFYSGSGAWMTNLTFTDGKGNFEASFSDSDIDQVQGAECVGKFDLVERIDDTSYKLKLSNVKTTSKIGESYVNGKLNIGKKVPYGFETLENPDEYSTSFTLYLPKRLKSQIDENVYGWAYNVTDHAYIDDYQSRIFILANDSTKAGFAENIN
;
A
#
# COMPACT_ATOMS: atom_id res chain seq x y z
N MET A 1 36.95 -24.12 -63.03
CA MET A 1 36.59 -24.31 -61.60
C MET A 1 35.71 -23.13 -61.20
N LYS A 2 34.37 -23.26 -61.15
CA LYS A 2 33.57 -23.68 -59.97
C LYS A 2 34.09 -23.09 -58.66
N PHE A 3 33.42 -22.08 -58.11
CA PHE A 3 32.49 -22.24 -56.97
C PHE A 3 31.77 -20.91 -56.68
N THR A 4 30.44 -20.96 -56.87
CA THR A 4 29.44 -20.01 -56.41
C THR A 4 29.40 -19.93 -54.88
N LYS A 5 29.37 -18.72 -54.30
CA LYS A 5 28.85 -18.51 -52.94
C LYS A 5 27.58 -17.68 -53.02
N LYS A 6 26.44 -18.37 -52.88
CA LYS A 6 25.15 -17.76 -52.53
C LYS A 6 25.28 -17.23 -51.10
N LEU A 7 25.12 -15.93 -50.90
CA LEU A 7 24.91 -15.35 -49.58
C LEU A 7 23.40 -15.43 -49.29
N GLY A 8 23.01 -16.38 -48.44
CA GLY A 8 21.64 -16.59 -48.03
C GLY A 8 21.19 -15.49 -47.07
N LEU A 9 20.09 -14.84 -47.41
CA LEU A 9 19.33 -13.91 -46.60
C LEU A 9 18.60 -14.72 -45.50
N ILE A 10 19.00 -14.59 -44.24
CA ILE A 10 18.23 -15.13 -43.10
C ILE A 10 17.31 -14.01 -42.60
N LEU A 11 16.04 -14.06 -43.02
CA LEU A 11 14.97 -13.33 -42.34
C LEU A 11 14.75 -13.98 -40.97
N GLY A 12 15.08 -13.27 -39.90
CA GLY A 12 14.66 -13.62 -38.55
C GLY A 12 13.16 -13.35 -38.39
N PHE A 13 12.35 -14.39 -38.44
CA PHE A 13 10.98 -14.35 -37.91
C PHE A 13 11.06 -14.23 -36.39
N ILE A 14 10.82 -13.03 -35.86
CA ILE A 14 10.52 -12.85 -34.44
C ILE A 14 9.10 -13.42 -34.24
N ILE A 15 9.04 -14.65 -33.73
CA ILE A 15 7.79 -15.24 -33.25
C ILE A 15 7.41 -14.44 -32.00
N PHE A 16 6.47 -13.51 -32.14
CA PHE A 16 5.72 -12.96 -31.01
C PHE A 16 4.94 -14.13 -30.39
N ILE A 17 5.51 -14.75 -29.37
CA ILE A 17 4.76 -15.61 -28.47
C ILE A 17 4.01 -14.65 -27.55
N PRO A 18 2.67 -14.55 -27.63
CA PRO A 18 1.93 -13.82 -26.62
C PRO A 18 2.14 -14.58 -25.31
N SER A 19 2.89 -14.00 -24.38
CA SER A 19 2.89 -14.47 -23.00
C SER A 19 1.46 -14.29 -22.49
N LEU A 20 0.71 -15.40 -22.44
CA LEU A 20 -0.52 -15.51 -21.69
C LEU A 20 -0.15 -15.28 -20.22
N THR A 21 -0.12 -14.01 -19.81
CA THR A 21 -0.14 -13.63 -18.41
C THR A 21 -1.45 -14.18 -17.86
N HIS A 22 -1.37 -15.27 -17.09
CA HIS A 22 -2.49 -15.68 -16.25
C HIS A 22 -2.75 -14.50 -15.32
N ALA A 23 -3.82 -13.76 -15.57
CA ALA A 23 -4.34 -12.83 -14.58
C ALA A 23 -4.68 -13.68 -13.36
N SER A 24 -3.98 -13.48 -12.25
CA SER A 24 -4.36 -14.09 -10.99
C SER A 24 -5.79 -13.68 -10.69
N LYS A 25 -6.62 -14.65 -10.29
CA LYS A 25 -7.99 -14.36 -9.88
C LYS A 25 -7.90 -13.46 -8.65
N LEU A 26 -8.47 -12.26 -8.76
CA LEU A 26 -8.50 -11.29 -7.66
C LEU A 26 -9.28 -11.88 -6.50
N VAL A 27 -8.72 -11.78 -5.30
CA VAL A 27 -9.36 -12.31 -4.07
C VAL A 27 -10.49 -11.37 -3.69
N ASP A 28 -11.66 -11.92 -3.33
CA ASP A 28 -12.77 -11.07 -2.87
C ASP A 28 -12.40 -10.48 -1.50
N ILE A 29 -12.76 -9.21 -1.25
CA ILE A 29 -12.52 -8.60 0.07
C ILE A 29 -13.17 -9.41 1.21
N LYS A 30 -14.28 -10.10 0.93
CA LYS A 30 -14.93 -11.03 1.86
C LYS A 30 -14.04 -12.23 2.21
N GLU A 31 -13.27 -12.73 1.25
CA GLU A 31 -12.31 -13.82 1.47
C GLU A 31 -11.13 -13.35 2.33
N ILE A 32 -10.78 -12.05 2.27
CA ILE A 32 -9.73 -11.43 3.11
C ILE A 32 -10.22 -11.16 4.54
N ARG A 33 -11.47 -10.71 4.71
CA ARG A 33 -11.95 -10.11 5.96
C ARG A 33 -12.99 -10.93 6.73
N GLY A 34 -13.50 -11.99 6.12
CA GLY A 34 -14.51 -12.88 6.69
C GLY A 34 -15.91 -12.25 6.79
N ASP A 35 -16.93 -13.11 6.94
CA ASP A 35 -18.35 -12.73 6.88
C ASP A 35 -18.80 -11.73 7.96
N LYS A 36 -18.06 -11.56 9.07
CA LYS A 36 -18.44 -10.64 10.14
C LYS A 36 -18.29 -9.15 9.78
N ASN A 37 -17.50 -8.82 8.77
CA ASN A 37 -17.35 -7.46 8.23
C ASN A 37 -18.18 -7.23 6.95
N HIS A 38 -18.94 -8.25 6.53
CA HIS A 38 -19.74 -8.30 5.30
C HIS A 38 -20.80 -7.20 5.20
N TYR A 39 -21.36 -6.74 6.31
CA TYR A 39 -22.35 -5.66 6.30
C TYR A 39 -21.76 -4.31 5.91
N MET A 40 -20.52 -4.02 6.33
CA MET A 40 -19.81 -2.83 5.87
C MET A 40 -19.48 -3.00 4.38
N ASP A 41 -18.93 -4.14 3.98
CA ASP A 41 -18.58 -4.44 2.57
C ASP A 41 -19.76 -4.41 1.58
N PHE A 42 -20.98 -4.71 2.06
CA PHE A 42 -22.23 -4.60 1.29
C PHE A 42 -22.65 -3.14 1.08
N LEU A 43 -22.48 -2.26 2.08
CA LEU A 43 -22.66 -0.81 1.93
C LEU A 43 -21.66 -0.22 0.94
N PHE A 44 -20.45 -0.78 0.88
CA PHE A 44 -19.42 -0.38 -0.08
C PHE A 44 -19.68 -0.81 -1.55
N ASN A 45 -20.66 -1.69 -1.82
CA ASN A 45 -20.96 -2.23 -3.16
C ASN A 45 -22.07 -1.47 -3.91
N ASN A 46 -22.70 -0.48 -3.28
CA ASN A 46 -23.80 0.27 -3.89
C ASN A 46 -23.35 1.56 -4.57
N THR A 47 -22.30 1.46 -5.39
CA THR A 47 -22.08 2.44 -6.45
C THR A 47 -21.80 1.69 -7.75
N GLU A 48 -22.70 1.97 -8.68
CA GLU A 48 -22.68 1.65 -10.09
C GLU A 48 -21.25 1.51 -10.62
N MET A 49 -20.97 0.37 -11.26
CA MET A 49 -20.02 0.37 -12.36
C MET A 49 -20.39 1.55 -13.25
N VAL A 50 -19.55 2.59 -13.26
CA VAL A 50 -19.61 3.63 -14.27
C VAL A 50 -19.14 2.97 -15.56
N CYS A 51 -20.03 2.18 -16.18
CA CYS A 51 -20.04 2.09 -17.63
C CYS A 51 -20.28 3.49 -18.14
N ASP A 52 -19.42 3.92 -19.06
CA ASP A 52 -19.47 5.20 -19.74
C ASP A 52 -20.91 5.50 -20.19
N LYS A 53 -21.54 6.50 -19.56
CA LYS A 53 -22.96 6.87 -19.79
C LYS A 53 -23.21 7.39 -21.23
N ASN A 54 -22.20 7.39 -22.09
CA ASN A 54 -22.34 7.72 -23.51
C ASN A 54 -22.98 6.60 -24.35
N ASP A 55 -23.07 5.36 -23.85
CA ASP A 55 -23.67 4.24 -24.61
C ASP A 55 -25.17 3.98 -24.34
N LEU A 56 -25.83 4.79 -23.49
CA LEU A 56 -27.26 4.67 -23.22
C LEU A 56 -27.95 6.04 -23.25
N GLN A 57 -27.99 6.67 -24.42
CA GLN A 57 -28.94 7.76 -24.67
C GLN A 57 -30.37 7.20 -24.80
N GLY A 58 -31.16 7.38 -23.74
CA GLY A 58 -32.58 7.04 -23.75
C GLY A 58 -33.34 7.70 -22.59
N LYS A 59 -33.61 9.01 -22.73
CA LYS A 59 -34.66 9.82 -22.07
C LYS A 59 -35.16 9.41 -20.67
N SER A 60 -34.87 10.26 -19.69
CA SER A 60 -35.91 10.96 -18.90
C SER A 60 -35.28 12.04 -18.02
N GLN A 61 -35.83 13.26 -18.12
CA GLN A 61 -35.67 14.30 -17.11
C GLN A 61 -36.55 13.93 -15.92
N GLU A 62 -36.01 13.93 -14.72
CA GLU A 62 -36.80 14.26 -13.54
C GLU A 62 -35.94 14.99 -12.51
N ASN A 63 -36.57 16.00 -11.93
CA ASN A 63 -35.99 17.03 -11.10
C ASN A 63 -36.21 16.59 -9.65
N SER A 64 -35.15 16.18 -8.96
CA SER A 64 -35.19 15.93 -7.52
C SER A 64 -33.92 16.50 -6.87
N GLN A 65 -34.10 17.62 -6.16
CA GLN A 65 -33.23 17.99 -5.06
C GLN A 65 -33.38 16.92 -3.96
N GLU A 66 -32.59 15.85 -4.04
CA GLU A 66 -32.29 15.02 -2.89
C GLU A 66 -30.97 15.48 -2.29
N LYS A 67 -31.04 16.00 -1.07
CA LYS A 67 -29.87 16.01 -0.18
C LYS A 67 -29.49 14.56 0.04
N SER A 68 -28.41 14.11 -0.61
CA SER A 68 -27.85 12.77 -0.41
C SER A 68 -27.23 12.68 0.99
N GLU A 69 -28.03 12.31 1.98
CA GLU A 69 -27.53 11.88 3.30
C GLU A 69 -27.05 10.41 3.31
N ASP A 70 -27.21 9.66 2.21
CA ASP A 70 -26.82 8.25 2.10
C ASP A 70 -25.60 8.02 1.18
N ASN A 71 -24.42 8.46 1.61
CA ASN A 71 -23.16 8.09 0.94
C ASN A 71 -21.99 7.96 1.91
N LYS A 72 -22.21 7.50 3.15
CA LYS A 72 -21.11 7.26 4.09
C LYS A 72 -20.61 5.83 3.93
N ARG A 73 -19.55 5.67 3.13
CA ARG A 73 -18.94 4.37 2.83
C ARG A 73 -18.37 3.66 4.06
N TRP A 74 -17.97 4.38 5.11
CA TRP A 74 -17.47 3.82 6.37
C TRP A 74 -17.99 4.60 7.58
N GLU A 75 -18.50 3.89 8.59
CA GLU A 75 -19.03 4.47 9.84
C GLU A 75 -18.36 3.92 11.11
N GLY A 76 -17.40 3.00 10.95
CA GLY A 76 -16.68 2.38 12.07
C GLY A 76 -15.56 3.25 12.65
N ASP A 77 -15.11 2.90 13.86
CA ASP A 77 -13.91 3.47 14.44
C ASP A 77 -12.67 2.89 13.75
N ILE A 78 -12.06 3.68 12.86
CA ILE A 78 -10.95 3.22 12.02
C ILE A 78 -9.73 2.78 12.83
N LEU A 79 -9.47 3.38 14.00
CA LEU A 79 -8.33 2.98 14.84
C LEU A 79 -8.59 1.62 15.49
N LYS A 80 -9.84 1.32 15.87
CA LYS A 80 -10.21 -0.02 16.35
C LYS A 80 -10.06 -1.07 15.27
N GLU A 81 -10.43 -0.75 14.03
CA GLU A 81 -10.27 -1.67 12.89
C GLU A 81 -8.79 -1.97 12.60
N LEU A 82 -7.90 -0.99 12.81
CA LEU A 82 -6.46 -1.18 12.64
C LEU A 82 -5.83 -2.06 13.72
N SER A 83 -6.46 -2.22 14.88
CA SER A 83 -5.92 -3.00 16.00
C SER A 83 -5.54 -4.42 15.58
N GLY A 84 -4.27 -4.79 15.77
CA GLY A 84 -3.74 -6.11 15.42
C GLY A 84 -3.34 -6.27 13.95
N LYS A 85 -3.59 -5.26 13.10
CA LYS A 85 -3.14 -5.29 11.69
C LYS A 85 -1.66 -4.94 11.61
N SER A 86 -0.97 -5.60 10.69
CA SER A 86 0.42 -5.32 10.37
C SER A 86 0.57 -4.84 8.94
N PHE A 87 1.61 -4.06 8.70
CA PHE A 87 1.88 -3.40 7.43
C PHE A 87 3.35 -3.56 7.09
N SER A 88 3.65 -3.77 5.81
CA SER A 88 5.00 -3.93 5.29
C SER A 88 5.35 -2.84 4.30
N PHE A 89 6.60 -2.40 4.34
CA PHE A 89 7.22 -1.52 3.36
C PHE A 89 8.64 -2.01 3.11
N TYR A 90 8.95 -2.46 1.89
CA TYR A 90 10.25 -3.04 1.58
C TYR A 90 10.70 -2.70 0.16
N SER A 91 12.02 -2.72 -0.06
CA SER A 91 12.59 -2.65 -1.42
C SER A 91 12.06 -3.81 -2.28
N GLY A 92 11.76 -3.60 -3.57
CA GLY A 92 11.14 -4.65 -4.40
C GLY A 92 11.83 -6.03 -4.38
N SER A 93 13.15 -6.12 -4.15
CA SER A 93 13.87 -7.40 -3.99
C SER A 93 13.95 -7.94 -2.56
N GLY A 94 13.32 -7.27 -1.59
CA GLY A 94 13.30 -7.62 -0.17
C GLY A 94 14.64 -7.41 0.57
N ALA A 95 15.57 -6.63 0.01
CA ALA A 95 16.89 -6.41 0.60
C ALA A 95 16.81 -5.70 1.96
N TRP A 96 15.88 -4.74 2.07
CA TRP A 96 15.50 -4.12 3.32
C TRP A 96 13.97 -4.07 3.46
N MET A 97 13.51 -4.02 4.70
CA MET A 97 12.09 -4.01 5.05
C MET A 97 11.84 -3.23 6.35
N THR A 98 10.73 -2.51 6.38
CA THR A 98 10.08 -1.97 7.57
C THR A 98 8.74 -2.66 7.78
N ASN A 99 8.52 -3.20 8.97
CA ASN A 99 7.22 -3.70 9.41
C ASN A 99 6.66 -2.79 10.48
N LEU A 100 5.35 -2.56 10.45
CA LEU A 100 4.59 -1.90 11.48
C LEU A 100 3.46 -2.83 11.94
N THR A 101 3.13 -2.84 13.23
CA THR A 101 1.95 -3.49 13.77
C THR A 101 1.22 -2.57 14.73
N PHE A 102 -0.07 -2.35 14.50
CA PHE A 102 -0.94 -1.66 15.43
C PHE A 102 -1.24 -2.57 16.62
N THR A 103 -0.90 -2.12 17.83
CA THR A 103 -0.98 -2.95 19.05
C THR A 103 -2.31 -2.81 19.78
N ASP A 104 -3.07 -1.74 19.50
CA ASP A 104 -4.39 -1.52 20.08
C ASP A 104 -5.33 -0.68 19.21
N GLY A 105 -6.58 -0.59 19.64
CA GLY A 105 -7.62 0.23 18.98
C GLY A 105 -7.52 1.73 19.25
N LYS A 106 -6.39 2.23 19.79
CA LYS A 106 -6.12 3.65 20.03
C LYS A 106 -5.06 4.20 19.09
N GLY A 107 -4.59 3.38 18.14
CA GLY A 107 -3.59 3.75 17.15
C GLY A 107 -2.15 3.61 17.64
N ASN A 108 -1.90 2.98 18.80
CA ASN A 108 -0.54 2.67 19.21
C ASN A 108 0.05 1.60 18.29
N PHE A 109 1.34 1.69 18.01
CA PHE A 109 2.04 0.75 17.15
C PHE A 109 3.48 0.50 17.59
N GLU A 110 4.02 -0.60 17.08
CA GLU A 110 5.44 -0.94 17.09
C GLU A 110 5.91 -1.12 15.65
N ALA A 111 7.12 -0.70 15.34
CA ALA A 111 7.71 -0.89 14.02
C ALA A 111 9.18 -1.27 14.11
N SER A 112 9.62 -2.07 13.14
CA SER A 112 11.01 -2.50 13.00
C SER A 112 11.45 -2.39 11.54
N PHE A 113 12.61 -1.78 11.34
CA PHE A 113 13.33 -1.73 10.09
C PHE A 113 14.55 -2.64 10.19
N SER A 114 14.80 -3.41 9.13
CA SER A 114 16.02 -4.17 8.94
C SER A 114 16.50 -4.06 7.50
N ASP A 115 17.81 -3.91 7.36
CA ASP A 115 18.55 -4.03 6.11
C ASP A 115 19.76 -4.89 6.42
N SER A 116 19.84 -6.06 5.80
CA SER A 116 20.89 -7.03 6.08
C SER A 116 21.69 -7.27 4.82
N ASP A 117 22.92 -6.78 4.84
CA ASP A 117 23.97 -7.15 3.90
C ASP A 117 24.93 -8.17 4.56
N ILE A 118 25.84 -8.75 3.79
CA ILE A 118 26.71 -9.85 4.22
C ILE A 118 27.58 -9.46 5.43
N ASP A 119 28.08 -8.22 5.45
CA ASP A 119 29.05 -7.69 6.41
C ASP A 119 28.48 -6.64 7.38
N GLN A 120 27.27 -6.14 7.10
CA GLN A 120 26.66 -5.04 7.84
C GLN A 120 25.16 -5.27 8.03
N VAL A 121 24.67 -5.00 9.24
CA VAL A 121 23.24 -4.90 9.51
C VAL A 121 22.91 -3.43 9.77
N GLN A 122 21.82 -2.93 9.21
CA GLN A 122 21.21 -1.68 9.65
C GLN A 122 19.84 -2.00 10.23
N GLY A 123 19.47 -1.27 11.27
CA GLY A 123 18.19 -1.49 11.92
C GLY A 123 17.69 -0.28 12.68
N ALA A 124 16.38 -0.22 12.83
CA ALA A 124 15.73 0.71 13.74
C ALA A 124 14.45 0.08 14.27
N GLU A 125 14.24 0.16 15.57
CA GLU A 125 12.96 -0.17 16.19
C GLU A 125 12.35 1.12 16.73
N CYS A 126 11.05 1.30 16.56
CA CYS A 126 10.35 2.42 17.16
C CYS A 126 8.96 2.02 17.67
N VAL A 127 8.47 2.84 18.58
CA VAL A 127 7.09 2.81 19.05
C VAL A 127 6.48 4.19 18.83
N GLY A 128 5.17 4.25 18.60
CA GLY A 128 4.48 5.52 18.41
C GLY A 128 2.98 5.38 18.42
N LYS A 129 2.30 6.47 18.04
CA LYS A 129 0.84 6.51 17.95
C LYS A 129 0.39 7.26 16.70
N PHE A 130 -0.59 6.71 16.00
CA PHE A 130 -1.35 7.44 15.00
C PHE A 130 -2.63 7.99 15.62
N ASP A 131 -2.76 9.31 15.59
CA ASP A 131 -4.00 10.00 15.92
C ASP A 131 -4.81 10.25 14.64
N LEU A 132 -6.11 9.95 14.70
CA LEU A 132 -7.04 10.31 13.64
C LEU A 132 -7.24 11.84 13.62
N VAL A 133 -6.92 12.48 12.50
CA VAL A 133 -7.09 13.93 12.33
C VAL A 133 -8.48 14.20 11.75
N GLU A 134 -8.74 13.65 10.56
CA GLU A 134 -10.01 13.82 9.85
C GLU A 134 -10.24 12.69 8.85
N ARG A 135 -11.50 12.54 8.45
CA ARG A 135 -11.87 11.77 7.26
C ARG A 135 -11.72 12.68 6.05
N ILE A 136 -10.86 12.30 5.11
CA ILE A 136 -10.66 13.06 3.86
C ILE A 136 -11.84 12.81 2.93
N ASP A 137 -12.16 11.53 2.74
CA ASP A 137 -13.29 11.08 1.94
C ASP A 137 -13.76 9.68 2.37
N ASP A 138 -14.55 9.04 1.52
CA ASP A 138 -15.14 7.76 1.80
C ASP A 138 -14.18 6.60 2.00
N THR A 139 -12.97 6.74 1.48
CA THR A 139 -11.94 5.70 1.42
C THR A 139 -10.60 6.17 1.93
N SER A 140 -10.54 7.31 2.61
CA SER A 140 -9.28 7.81 3.13
C SER A 140 -9.43 8.66 4.38
N TYR A 141 -8.43 8.52 5.25
CA TYR A 141 -8.29 9.27 6.48
C TYR A 141 -6.94 9.94 6.55
N LYS A 142 -6.92 11.12 7.17
CA LYS A 142 -5.71 11.79 7.56
C LYS A 142 -5.31 11.35 8.97
N LEU A 143 -4.06 10.92 9.12
CA LEU A 143 -3.48 10.52 10.38
C LEU A 143 -2.30 11.43 10.73
N LYS A 144 -2.11 11.65 12.03
CA LYS A 144 -0.94 12.33 12.59
C LYS A 144 -0.11 11.33 13.38
N LEU A 145 1.18 11.25 13.05
CA LEU A 145 2.13 10.51 13.88
C LEU A 145 2.48 11.35 15.12
N SER A 146 2.26 10.80 16.30
CA SER A 146 2.53 11.42 17.59
C SER A 146 3.22 10.45 18.54
N ASN A 147 3.88 10.99 19.57
CA ASN A 147 4.56 10.23 20.62
C ASN A 147 5.53 9.14 20.09
N VAL A 148 6.10 9.37 18.89
CA VAL A 148 7.01 8.43 18.26
C VAL A 148 8.41 8.55 18.86
N LYS A 149 9.06 7.42 19.08
CA LYS A 149 10.46 7.36 19.51
C LYS A 149 11.13 6.07 19.02
N THR A 150 12.39 6.20 18.65
CA THR A 150 13.30 5.09 18.39
C THR A 150 13.69 4.43 19.70
N THR A 151 13.55 3.12 19.77
CA THR A 151 13.87 2.30 20.96
C THR A 151 15.16 1.50 20.79
N SER A 152 15.55 1.21 19.55
CA SER A 152 16.84 0.59 19.24
C SER A 152 18.00 1.55 19.50
N LYS A 153 19.20 0.99 19.73
CA LYS A 153 20.43 1.78 19.82
C LYS A 153 20.70 2.47 18.48
N ILE A 154 21.05 3.77 18.52
CA ILE A 154 21.42 4.58 17.35
C ILE A 154 22.94 4.59 17.19
N GLY A 155 23.40 4.63 15.94
CA GLY A 155 24.81 4.65 15.57
C GLY A 155 25.45 3.27 15.61
N GLU A 156 26.77 3.23 15.66
CA GLU A 156 27.52 1.98 15.55
C GLU A 156 27.41 1.09 16.80
N SER A 157 27.23 -0.19 16.56
CA SER A 157 27.35 -1.25 17.54
C SER A 157 27.85 -2.54 16.89
N TYR A 158 28.15 -3.55 17.71
CA TYR A 158 28.47 -4.88 17.24
C TYR A 158 27.44 -5.86 17.78
N VAL A 159 26.85 -6.67 16.90
CA VAL A 159 25.91 -7.74 17.25
C VAL A 159 26.44 -9.03 16.63
N ASN A 160 26.75 -10.03 17.47
CA ASN A 160 27.32 -11.31 17.03
C ASN A 160 28.58 -11.17 16.14
N GLY A 161 29.43 -10.18 16.45
CA GLY A 161 30.66 -9.91 15.69
C GLY A 161 30.48 -9.15 14.37
N LYS A 162 29.24 -8.82 13.98
CA LYS A 162 28.93 -8.00 12.81
C LYS A 162 28.71 -6.54 13.18
N LEU A 163 29.12 -5.62 12.30
CA LEU A 163 28.81 -4.20 12.44
C LEU A 163 27.30 -4.00 12.28
N ASN A 164 26.70 -3.34 13.26
CA ASN A 164 25.33 -2.88 13.22
C ASN A 164 25.29 -1.36 13.23
N ILE A 165 24.58 -0.76 12.27
CA ILE A 165 24.34 0.68 12.23
C ILE A 165 22.88 0.96 12.56
N GLY A 166 22.66 1.43 13.79
CA GLY A 166 21.35 1.84 14.26
C GLY A 166 20.90 3.17 13.65
N LYS A 167 19.74 3.19 12.99
CA LYS A 167 19.20 4.40 12.38
C LYS A 167 18.33 5.16 13.37
N LYS A 168 18.25 6.48 13.22
CA LYS A 168 17.34 7.31 14.02
C LYS A 168 15.89 7.06 13.63
N VAL A 169 15.59 6.98 12.34
CA VAL A 169 14.22 6.79 11.84
C VAL A 169 14.19 5.52 10.97
N PRO A 170 13.23 4.60 11.19
CA PRO A 170 12.98 3.48 10.28
C PRO A 170 12.57 3.99 8.90
N TYR A 171 13.02 3.33 7.83
CA TYR A 171 12.64 3.72 6.47
C TYR A 171 11.12 3.69 6.27
N GLY A 172 10.62 4.71 5.57
CA GLY A 172 9.20 4.98 5.35
C GLY A 172 8.57 5.86 6.43
N PHE A 173 9.25 6.15 7.54
CA PHE A 173 8.76 7.07 8.57
C PHE A 173 9.40 8.45 8.52
N GLU A 174 10.47 8.60 7.74
CA GLU A 174 11.24 9.83 7.67
C GLU A 174 10.56 10.94 6.87
N THR A 175 11.12 12.15 6.97
CA THR A 175 10.79 13.25 6.05
C THR A 175 11.68 13.23 4.83
N LEU A 176 11.18 13.78 3.71
CA LEU A 176 11.96 13.95 2.48
C LEU A 176 13.13 14.95 2.67
N GLU A 177 12.93 15.96 3.51
CA GLU A 177 13.93 17.01 3.76
C GLU A 177 15.04 16.54 4.69
N ASN A 178 14.68 15.75 5.72
CA ASN A 178 15.61 15.22 6.70
C ASN A 178 15.29 13.74 7.04
N PRO A 179 16.13 12.77 6.58
CA PRO A 179 15.91 11.35 6.84
C PRO A 179 16.08 10.95 8.31
N ASP A 180 16.61 11.83 9.15
CA ASP A 180 16.77 11.63 10.59
C ASP A 180 15.58 12.16 11.41
N GLU A 181 14.56 12.74 10.76
CA GLU A 181 13.35 13.26 11.40
C GLU A 181 12.12 12.47 11.00
N TYR A 182 11.24 12.21 11.97
CA TYR A 182 9.96 11.56 11.73
C TYR A 182 9.00 12.49 11.01
N SER A 183 8.42 12.01 9.91
CA SER A 183 7.23 12.61 9.31
C SER A 183 6.08 12.60 10.31
N THR A 184 5.33 13.70 10.35
CA THR A 184 4.16 13.80 11.25
C THR A 184 2.85 13.51 10.54
N SER A 185 2.84 13.40 9.21
CA SER A 185 1.64 13.41 8.39
C SER A 185 1.55 12.15 7.54
N PHE A 186 0.44 11.42 7.70
CA PHE A 186 0.17 10.20 6.96
C PHE A 186 -1.25 10.17 6.43
N THR A 187 -1.44 9.45 5.33
CA THR A 187 -2.75 9.15 4.77
C THR A 187 -3.01 7.65 4.85
N LEU A 188 -4.14 7.25 5.42
CA LEU A 188 -4.62 5.87 5.39
C LEU A 188 -5.64 5.73 4.27
N TYR A 189 -5.35 4.90 3.28
CA TYR A 189 -6.31 4.46 2.28
C TYR A 189 -7.01 3.18 2.74
N LEU A 190 -8.33 3.18 2.68
CA LEU A 190 -9.17 2.02 2.93
C LEU A 190 -9.22 1.12 1.69
N PRO A 191 -9.63 -0.14 1.84
CA PRO A 191 -10.00 -0.95 0.69
C PRO A 191 -11.04 -0.27 -0.21
N LYS A 192 -11.04 -0.70 -1.47
CA LYS A 192 -11.82 -0.16 -2.58
C LYS A 192 -11.49 1.30 -2.92
N ARG A 193 -10.34 1.80 -2.47
CA ARG A 193 -9.72 3.02 -3.02
C ARG A 193 -9.26 2.74 -4.44
N LEU A 194 -9.64 3.59 -5.39
CA LEU A 194 -9.21 3.46 -6.78
C LEU A 194 -7.73 3.82 -6.91
N LYS A 195 -6.98 3.09 -7.76
CA LYS A 195 -5.58 3.40 -8.09
C LYS A 195 -5.40 4.84 -8.53
N SER A 196 -6.32 5.35 -9.36
CA SER A 196 -6.30 6.73 -9.86
C SER A 196 -6.45 7.80 -8.75
N GLN A 197 -6.82 7.39 -7.54
CA GLN A 197 -6.98 8.26 -6.37
C GLN A 197 -5.87 8.07 -5.32
N ILE A 198 -4.84 7.28 -5.64
CA ILE A 198 -3.64 7.06 -4.83
C ILE A 198 -2.47 7.71 -5.57
N ASP A 199 -1.59 8.39 -4.82
CA ASP A 199 -0.32 8.90 -5.37
C ASP A 199 0.46 7.75 -6.04
N GLU A 200 1.02 8.00 -7.23
CA GLU A 200 1.65 6.97 -8.04
C GLU A 200 2.82 6.27 -7.32
N ASN A 201 3.58 7.00 -6.50
CA ASN A 201 4.71 6.45 -5.77
C ASN A 201 4.22 5.61 -4.59
N VAL A 202 3.19 6.07 -3.89
CA VAL A 202 2.55 5.29 -2.81
C VAL A 202 2.01 3.98 -3.37
N TYR A 203 1.28 4.04 -4.49
CA TYR A 203 0.76 2.85 -5.14
C TYR A 203 1.89 1.92 -5.59
N GLY A 204 2.93 2.47 -6.24
CA GLY A 204 4.08 1.69 -6.69
C GLY A 204 4.75 0.94 -5.55
N TRP A 205 4.96 1.59 -4.40
CA TRP A 205 5.48 0.91 -3.21
C TRP A 205 4.53 -0.17 -2.70
N ALA A 206 3.26 0.17 -2.44
CA ALA A 206 2.29 -0.77 -1.90
C ALA A 206 2.06 -1.99 -2.81
N TYR A 207 2.02 -1.78 -4.12
CA TYR A 207 1.82 -2.82 -5.13
C TYR A 207 2.98 -3.83 -5.16
N ASN A 208 4.23 -3.35 -5.05
CA ASN A 208 5.41 -4.22 -5.09
C ASN A 208 5.58 -5.07 -3.83
N VAL A 209 4.90 -4.72 -2.73
CA VAL A 209 5.08 -5.36 -1.44
C VAL A 209 3.91 -6.27 -1.02
N THR A 210 2.95 -6.48 -1.91
CA THR A 210 1.77 -7.32 -1.70
C THR A 210 1.53 -8.25 -2.87
N ASP A 211 0.78 -9.34 -2.66
CA ASP A 211 0.27 -10.13 -3.78
C ASP A 211 -0.66 -9.27 -4.65
N HIS A 212 -0.48 -9.36 -5.97
CA HIS A 212 -1.31 -8.67 -6.96
C HIS A 212 -2.79 -9.10 -6.91
N ALA A 213 -3.11 -10.19 -6.21
CA ALA A 213 -4.48 -10.57 -5.89
C ALA A 213 -5.20 -9.55 -4.97
N TYR A 214 -4.44 -8.72 -4.23
CA TYR A 214 -4.93 -7.78 -3.22
C TYR A 214 -4.91 -6.32 -3.68
N ILE A 215 -4.01 -5.96 -4.59
CA ILE A 215 -3.98 -4.65 -5.25
C ILE A 215 -3.84 -4.89 -6.75
N ASP A 216 -4.78 -4.37 -7.53
CA ASP A 216 -4.72 -4.44 -9.00
C ASP A 216 -4.63 -3.05 -9.63
N ASP A 217 -4.65 -3.01 -10.96
CA ASP A 217 -4.58 -1.77 -11.75
C ASP A 217 -5.80 -0.86 -11.61
N TYR A 218 -6.84 -1.28 -10.90
CA TYR A 218 -8.07 -0.54 -10.71
C TYR A 218 -8.26 -0.06 -9.27
N GLN A 219 -8.12 -0.94 -8.27
CA GLN A 219 -8.37 -0.61 -6.87
C GLN A 219 -7.53 -1.44 -5.88
N SER A 220 -7.34 -0.89 -4.67
CA SER A 220 -6.85 -1.65 -3.52
C SER A 220 -7.96 -2.49 -2.89
N ARG A 221 -7.66 -3.68 -2.36
CA ARG A 221 -8.56 -4.48 -1.49
C ARG A 221 -8.10 -4.54 -0.05
N ILE A 222 -7.01 -3.84 0.25
CA ILE A 222 -6.34 -3.84 1.55
C ILE A 222 -6.12 -2.41 2.02
N PHE A 223 -5.77 -2.23 3.29
CA PHE A 223 -5.32 -0.93 3.75
C PHE A 223 -3.95 -0.58 3.18
N ILE A 224 -3.75 0.71 2.90
CA ILE A 224 -2.43 1.27 2.55
C ILE A 224 -2.18 2.47 3.46
N LEU A 225 -1.07 2.46 4.19
CA LEU A 225 -0.62 3.58 5.00
C LEU A 225 0.48 4.34 4.24
N ALA A 226 0.25 5.60 3.95
CA ALA A 226 1.13 6.43 3.13
C ALA A 226 1.79 7.52 3.97
N ASN A 227 3.12 7.61 3.90
CA ASN A 227 3.84 8.78 4.41
C ASN A 227 3.68 9.94 3.44
N ASP A 228 3.08 11.04 3.88
CA ASP A 228 2.79 12.16 2.99
C ASP A 228 4.04 12.93 2.54
N SER A 229 5.15 12.80 3.27
CA SER A 229 6.42 13.45 2.97
C SER A 229 7.20 12.71 1.89
N THR A 230 7.47 11.42 2.10
CA THR A 230 8.33 10.61 1.21
C THR A 230 7.56 9.81 0.17
N LYS A 231 6.23 9.74 0.29
CA LYS A 231 5.35 8.87 -0.52
C LYS A 231 5.64 7.37 -0.34
N ALA A 232 6.28 6.99 0.75
CA ALA A 232 6.39 5.59 1.14
C ALA A 232 4.99 4.99 1.37
N GLY A 233 4.68 3.89 0.67
CA GLY A 233 3.41 3.18 0.75
C GLY A 233 3.58 1.84 1.46
N PHE A 234 3.06 1.75 2.68
CA PHE A 234 3.01 0.51 3.45
C PHE A 234 1.72 -0.25 3.12
N ALA A 235 1.82 -1.53 2.76
CA ALA A 235 0.66 -2.38 2.48
C ALA A 235 0.30 -3.25 3.69
N GLU A 236 -1.00 -3.43 3.95
CA GLU A 236 -1.47 -4.38 4.98
C GLU A 236 -1.05 -5.82 4.63
N ASN A 237 -0.53 -6.54 5.62
CA ASN A 237 -0.23 -7.96 5.51
C ASN A 237 -1.50 -8.78 5.71
N ILE A 238 -1.82 -9.64 4.73
CA ILE A 238 -2.94 -10.57 4.79
C ILE A 238 -2.44 -11.94 5.25
N ASN A 239 -2.95 -12.42 6.39
CA ASN A 239 -2.62 -13.72 6.99
C ASN A 239 -3.73 -14.76 6.77
#